data_AF-A0A7Y6X0C9-F1
#
_entry.id   AF-A0A7Y6X0C9-F1
#
_cell.length_a   1.000
_cell.length_b   1.000
_cell.length_c   1.000
_cell.angle_alpha   90.00
_cell.angle_beta   90.00
_cell.angle_gamma   90.00
#
_symmetry.space_group_name_H-M   'P 1'
#
loop_
_entity.id
_entity.type
_entity.pdbx_description
1 polymer ?
#
loop_
_entity_poly.entity_id
_entity_poly.type
_entity_poly.pdbx_seq_one_letter_code
_entity_poly.pdbx_strand_id
1 'polypeptide(L)'
;MSSIPHPDFTAARFSHCPDARFQPAPADGVLPEGFFTTTNLPTYVRVGGAWRMPREPRMDGALVLDAQGELWIREGRRVRAGERVVVGFAEDGSEGVYVNTAYLAGEGEGEFKFMTSAVSREKPIDYAHMARVLVDERERGGYPIWVTGPALVHSRARADMTWFVAHGFVGALLAGNAVAVHDIEASIFGTTLGMSGSGEATSGGHGLHMRAINKVRAAGSIAKAVDAGVITNGIMHACVVHGVPFVLTGSIRDDGPLPDVVTDNLEAQVAMREHAVKATMAVMIATALHAIATGNMLPAFVTEQDGSLRELPTICVDSSEFVVSKLKDRGTHQAFGVVTNAQDFMHVLRLYVERDLAARGLPVPK
;
A
#
# COMPACT_ATOMS: atom_id res chain seq x y z
N MET A 1 14.08 7.10 9.89
CA MET A 1 12.86 6.34 10.23
C MET A 1 13.07 5.68 11.58
N SER A 2 12.00 5.47 12.35
CA SER A 2 12.08 4.92 13.70
C SER A 2 12.30 3.40 13.65
N SER A 3 13.29 2.91 14.39
CA SER A 3 13.48 1.47 14.62
C SER A 3 12.42 0.97 15.59
N ILE A 4 11.90 -0.23 15.36
CA ILE A 4 11.03 -0.94 16.28
C ILE A 4 11.89 -2.02 16.97
N PRO A 5 12.18 -1.88 18.28
CA PRO A 5 12.97 -2.89 18.98
C PRO A 5 12.18 -4.19 19.14
N HIS A 6 12.85 -5.32 18.94
CA HIS A 6 12.31 -6.62 19.36
C HIS A 6 12.12 -6.66 20.87
N PRO A 7 11.08 -7.34 21.39
CA PRO A 7 10.94 -7.56 22.82
C PRO A 7 12.10 -8.42 23.35
N ASP A 8 12.63 -8.06 24.52
CA ASP A 8 13.56 -8.94 25.25
C ASP A 8 12.77 -10.10 25.88
N PHE A 9 12.69 -11.22 25.16
CA PHE A 9 12.01 -12.43 25.61
C PHE A 9 12.73 -13.17 26.75
N THR A 10 13.93 -12.72 27.16
CA THR A 10 14.61 -13.25 28.36
C THR A 10 14.13 -12.58 29.66
N ALA A 11 13.43 -11.45 29.55
CA ALA A 11 12.89 -10.74 30.70
C ALA A 11 11.92 -11.61 31.52
N ALA A 12 11.94 -11.45 32.84
CA ALA A 12 11.16 -12.26 33.79
C ALA A 12 9.66 -12.35 33.44
N ARG A 13 9.07 -11.27 32.90
CA ARG A 13 7.66 -11.24 32.49
C ARG A 13 7.29 -12.30 31.43
N PHE A 14 8.24 -12.71 30.59
CA PHE A 14 8.03 -13.72 29.55
C PHE A 14 8.42 -15.14 29.97
N SER A 15 9.14 -15.29 31.09
CA SER A 15 9.66 -16.58 31.55
C SER A 15 8.55 -17.61 31.84
N HIS A 16 7.39 -17.14 32.28
CA HIS A 16 6.23 -17.97 32.62
C HIS A 16 5.15 -18.06 31.53
N CYS A 17 5.33 -17.37 30.40
CA CYS A 17 4.35 -17.43 29.30
C CYS A 17 4.23 -18.86 28.75
N PRO A 18 3.04 -19.41 28.55
CA PRO A 18 2.88 -20.72 27.94
C PRO A 18 3.16 -20.68 26.43
N ASP A 19 3.35 -21.85 25.81
CA ASP A 19 3.21 -21.98 24.36
C ASP A 19 1.76 -21.69 23.95
N ALA A 20 1.59 -21.14 22.74
CA ALA A 20 0.29 -20.85 22.17
C ALA A 20 -0.53 -22.13 21.99
N ARG A 21 -1.84 -22.03 22.23
CA ARG A 21 -2.78 -23.13 21.99
C ARG A 21 -3.22 -23.12 20.53
N PHE A 22 -3.30 -24.30 19.93
CA PHE A 22 -3.76 -24.49 18.56
C PHE A 22 -4.98 -25.40 18.52
N GLN A 23 -5.93 -25.07 17.65
CA GLN A 23 -7.06 -25.94 17.32
C GLN A 23 -7.14 -26.16 15.80
N PRO A 24 -7.57 -27.34 15.34
CA PRO A 24 -7.80 -27.56 13.93
C PRO A 24 -8.97 -26.70 13.43
N ALA A 25 -8.82 -26.09 12.25
CA ALA A 25 -9.93 -25.43 11.57
C ALA A 25 -11.05 -26.45 11.28
N PRO A 26 -12.31 -26.18 11.66
CA PRO A 26 -13.41 -27.15 11.53
C PRO A 26 -13.83 -27.41 10.08
N ALA A 27 -13.63 -26.44 9.18
CA ALA A 27 -13.93 -26.57 7.76
C ALA A 27 -13.10 -25.55 6.96
N ASP A 28 -13.07 -25.72 5.63
CA ASP A 28 -12.48 -24.72 4.73
C ASP A 28 -13.17 -23.36 4.92
N GLY A 29 -12.37 -22.33 5.15
CA GLY A 29 -12.87 -20.97 5.38
C GLY A 29 -13.42 -20.70 6.78
N VAL A 30 -13.45 -21.68 7.68
CA VAL A 30 -14.02 -21.56 9.03
C VAL A 30 -12.91 -21.64 10.08
N LEU A 31 -12.82 -20.63 10.92
CA LEU A 31 -11.85 -20.55 12.02
C LEU A 31 -12.46 -21.17 13.29
N PRO A 32 -11.65 -21.81 14.16
CA PRO A 32 -12.15 -22.35 15.42
C PRO A 32 -12.67 -21.24 16.34
N GLU A 33 -13.58 -21.60 17.26
CA GLU A 33 -14.08 -20.67 18.26
C GLU A 33 -12.92 -20.13 19.12
N GLY A 34 -12.92 -18.81 19.34
CA GLY A 34 -11.86 -18.13 20.08
C GLY A 34 -10.51 -18.06 19.35
N PHE A 35 -10.50 -18.15 18.01
CA PHE A 35 -9.29 -17.87 17.23
C PHE A 35 -8.72 -16.48 17.55
N PHE A 36 -7.39 -16.38 17.55
CA PHE A 36 -6.71 -15.09 17.69
C PHE A 36 -6.79 -14.32 16.37
N THR A 37 -7.35 -13.10 16.39
CA THR A 37 -7.41 -12.21 15.23
C THR A 37 -6.21 -11.27 15.21
N THR A 38 -5.50 -11.20 14.08
CA THR A 38 -4.25 -10.44 14.01
C THR A 38 -4.47 -8.93 13.87
N THR A 39 -3.53 -8.17 14.43
CA THR A 39 -3.35 -6.73 14.14
C THR A 39 -2.35 -6.56 12.98
N ASN A 40 -2.07 -5.32 12.58
CA ASN A 40 -0.97 -5.01 11.65
C ASN A 40 0.39 -4.79 12.33
N LEU A 41 0.47 -4.97 13.67
CA LEU A 41 1.67 -4.72 14.47
C LEU A 41 2.57 -5.96 14.55
N PRO A 42 3.86 -5.82 14.93
CA PRO A 42 4.75 -6.96 15.13
C PRO A 42 4.18 -7.93 16.16
N THR A 43 3.87 -9.15 15.71
CA THR A 43 3.23 -10.19 16.53
C THR A 43 4.18 -11.37 16.67
N TYR A 44 4.26 -11.91 17.88
CA TYR A 44 5.12 -13.05 18.23
C TYR A 44 4.27 -14.14 18.84
N VAL A 45 4.51 -15.38 18.44
CA VAL A 45 3.81 -16.56 18.94
C VAL A 45 4.84 -17.49 19.55
N ARG A 46 4.59 -17.94 20.78
CA ARG A 46 5.45 -18.89 21.47
C ARG A 46 5.10 -20.31 21.02
N VAL A 47 6.03 -20.98 20.35
CA VAL A 47 5.85 -22.34 19.81
C VAL A 47 7.08 -23.17 20.16
N GLY A 48 6.89 -24.27 20.89
CA GLY A 48 8.00 -25.13 21.33
C GLY A 48 8.97 -24.42 22.25
N GLY A 49 8.48 -23.52 23.11
CA GLY A 49 9.29 -22.72 24.02
C GLY A 49 9.95 -21.48 23.41
N ALA A 50 9.85 -21.26 22.10
CA ALA A 50 10.50 -20.14 21.41
C ALA A 50 9.48 -19.14 20.84
N TRP A 51 9.75 -17.84 20.99
CA TRP A 51 8.96 -16.77 20.38
C TRP A 51 9.34 -16.57 18.92
N ARG A 52 8.35 -16.63 18.03
CA ARG A 52 8.54 -16.56 16.58
C ARG A 52 7.55 -15.60 15.94
N MET A 53 7.99 -14.85 14.94
CA MET A 53 7.10 -14.02 14.13
C MET A 53 6.48 -14.84 13.00
N PRO A 54 5.20 -14.60 12.66
CA PRO A 54 4.59 -15.22 11.49
C PRO A 54 5.03 -14.53 10.19
N ARG A 55 4.95 -15.27 9.08
CA ARG A 55 5.11 -14.76 7.73
C ARG A 55 3.88 -13.99 7.27
N GLU A 56 4.12 -13.06 6.33
CA GLU A 56 3.10 -12.25 5.64
C GLU A 56 2.14 -11.49 6.57
N PRO A 57 2.67 -10.64 7.46
CA PRO A 57 1.88 -9.91 8.44
C PRO A 57 0.79 -9.04 7.81
N ARG A 58 -0.40 -9.06 8.42
CA ARG A 58 -1.56 -8.24 8.07
C ARG A 58 -2.56 -8.22 9.22
N MET A 59 -3.41 -7.21 9.24
CA MET A 59 -4.60 -7.21 10.11
C MET A 59 -5.68 -8.17 9.61
N ASP A 60 -6.64 -8.46 10.49
CA ASP A 60 -7.87 -9.22 10.22
C ASP A 60 -7.60 -10.62 9.64
N GLY A 61 -6.50 -11.24 10.08
CA GLY A 61 -6.11 -12.60 9.71
C GLY A 61 -6.12 -13.56 10.90
N ALA A 62 -5.86 -14.83 10.61
CA ALA A 62 -5.66 -15.89 11.58
C ALA A 62 -4.19 -16.34 11.58
N LEU A 63 -3.66 -16.64 12.76
CA LEU A 63 -2.33 -17.26 12.91
C LEU A 63 -2.44 -18.77 12.69
N VAL A 64 -1.71 -19.27 11.69
CA VAL A 64 -1.74 -20.67 11.27
C VAL A 64 -0.35 -21.27 11.36
N LEU A 65 -0.24 -22.44 12.00
CA LEU A 65 0.99 -23.23 12.05
C LEU A 65 0.91 -24.38 11.04
N ASP A 66 1.69 -24.28 9.97
CA ASP A 66 1.69 -25.29 8.90
C ASP A 66 2.32 -26.63 9.35
N ALA A 67 2.33 -27.61 8.45
CA ALA A 67 2.86 -28.94 8.72
C ALA A 67 4.40 -28.94 8.90
N GLN A 68 5.10 -27.96 8.32
CA GLN A 68 6.54 -27.77 8.43
C GLN A 68 6.92 -27.02 9.72
N GLY A 69 5.92 -26.54 10.47
CA GLY A 69 6.10 -25.80 11.70
C GLY A 69 6.39 -24.33 11.47
N GLU A 70 6.08 -23.76 10.30
CA GLU A 70 6.16 -22.33 10.03
C GLU A 70 4.83 -21.62 10.37
N LEU A 71 4.96 -20.43 10.94
CA LEU A 71 3.83 -19.58 11.31
C LEU A 71 3.48 -18.65 10.15
N TRP A 72 2.19 -18.56 9.85
CA TRP A 72 1.64 -17.72 8.79
C TRP A 72 0.49 -16.89 9.32
N ILE A 73 0.32 -15.68 8.79
CA ILE A 73 -0.96 -14.97 8.88
C ILE A 73 -1.75 -15.24 7.61
N ARG A 74 -2.96 -15.78 7.74
CA ARG A 74 -3.85 -16.11 6.62
C ARG A 74 -5.21 -15.48 6.78
N GLU A 75 -5.80 -15.04 5.67
CA GLU A 75 -7.22 -14.68 5.66
C GLU A 75 -8.07 -15.91 5.96
N GLY A 76 -9.16 -15.76 6.72
CA GLY A 76 -10.05 -16.88 7.05
C GLY A 76 -10.47 -17.69 5.83
N ARG A 77 -10.82 -17.02 4.72
CA ARG A 77 -11.17 -17.66 3.42
C ARG A 77 -10.09 -18.56 2.81
N ARG A 78 -8.83 -18.45 3.25
CA ARG A 78 -7.69 -19.24 2.76
C ARG A 78 -7.29 -20.37 3.71
N VAL A 79 -7.88 -20.42 4.91
CA VAL A 79 -7.64 -21.49 5.88
C VAL A 79 -8.36 -22.75 5.42
N ARG A 80 -7.67 -23.88 5.45
CA ARG A 80 -8.20 -25.20 5.09
C ARG A 80 -8.58 -26.00 6.33
N ALA A 81 -9.56 -26.89 6.18
CA ALA A 81 -9.97 -27.80 7.24
C ALA A 81 -8.76 -28.56 7.81
N GLY A 82 -8.69 -28.64 9.15
CA GLY A 82 -7.61 -29.31 9.86
C GLY A 82 -6.33 -28.48 10.05
N GLU A 83 -6.18 -27.32 9.41
CA GLU A 83 -5.02 -26.45 9.68
C GLU A 83 -5.02 -25.99 11.15
N ARG A 84 -3.83 -25.94 11.75
CA ARG A 84 -3.67 -25.58 13.17
C ARG A 84 -3.73 -24.07 13.32
N VAL A 85 -4.83 -23.55 13.87
CA VAL A 85 -5.07 -22.13 14.09
C VAL A 85 -4.84 -21.80 15.57
N VAL A 86 -4.14 -20.69 15.85
CA VAL A 86 -3.96 -20.20 17.22
C VAL A 86 -5.30 -19.77 17.81
N VAL A 87 -5.56 -20.16 19.06
CA VAL A 87 -6.73 -19.75 19.84
C VAL A 87 -6.32 -19.03 21.12
N GLY A 88 -7.07 -18.00 21.49
CA GLY A 88 -6.77 -17.07 22.58
C GLY A 88 -7.09 -15.62 22.18
N PHE A 89 -7.22 -14.75 23.16
CA PHE A 89 -7.54 -13.33 22.97
C PHE A 89 -6.45 -12.40 23.54
N ALA A 90 -5.59 -12.90 24.42
CA ALA A 90 -4.57 -12.08 25.06
C ALA A 90 -3.42 -11.71 24.10
N GLU A 91 -2.99 -10.45 24.15
CA GLU A 91 -1.90 -9.90 23.35
C GLU A 91 -0.62 -9.64 24.16
N ASP A 92 -0.63 -9.95 25.46
CA ASP A 92 0.45 -9.66 26.42
C ASP A 92 1.41 -10.84 26.65
N GLY A 93 1.21 -11.93 25.91
CA GLY A 93 1.98 -13.17 26.02
C GLY A 93 1.40 -14.20 27.00
N SER A 94 0.39 -13.87 27.79
CA SER A 94 -0.21 -14.78 28.78
C SER A 94 -0.85 -16.03 28.17
N GLU A 95 -1.25 -15.96 26.90
CA GLU A 95 -1.77 -17.10 26.11
C GLU A 95 -0.82 -17.54 24.99
N GLY A 96 0.46 -17.15 25.06
CA GLY A 96 1.48 -17.51 24.07
C GLY A 96 1.46 -16.66 22.80
N VAL A 97 0.71 -15.55 22.77
CA VAL A 97 0.76 -14.54 21.71
C VAL A 97 1.09 -13.18 22.31
N TYR A 98 2.08 -12.49 21.74
CA TYR A 98 2.51 -11.16 22.17
C TYR A 98 2.50 -10.19 20.99
N VAL A 99 1.78 -9.07 21.13
CA VAL A 99 1.76 -7.97 20.16
C VAL A 99 2.65 -6.85 20.70
N ASN A 100 3.70 -6.49 19.96
CA ASN A 100 4.62 -5.45 20.37
C ASN A 100 4.02 -4.06 20.10
N THR A 101 3.52 -3.43 21.16
CA THR A 101 2.98 -2.06 21.14
C THR A 101 3.88 -1.06 21.87
N ALA A 102 5.00 -1.51 22.45
CA ALA A 102 5.82 -0.70 23.35
C ALA A 102 6.41 0.56 22.67
N TYR A 103 6.65 0.49 21.37
CA TYR A 103 7.17 1.62 20.58
C TYR A 103 6.11 2.66 20.21
N LEU A 104 4.82 2.36 20.42
CA LEU A 104 3.71 3.28 20.13
C LEU A 104 3.37 4.19 21.32
N ALA A 105 3.90 3.90 22.52
CA ALA A 105 3.68 4.72 23.70
C ALA A 105 4.46 6.03 23.60
N GLY A 106 3.80 7.10 23.13
CA GLY A 106 4.33 8.46 23.16
C GLY A 106 4.29 9.06 24.56
N GLU A 107 5.29 9.88 24.90
CA GLU A 107 5.29 10.69 26.13
C GLU A 107 4.20 11.79 26.07
N GLY A 108 3.37 11.88 27.11
CA GLY A 108 2.69 13.13 27.48
C GLY A 108 1.16 13.16 27.37
N GLU A 109 0.48 12.36 28.18
CA GLU A 109 -0.87 12.69 28.67
C GLU A 109 -0.73 13.61 29.89
N GLY A 110 -1.03 14.90 29.76
CA GLY A 110 -0.97 15.81 30.92
C GLY A 110 -1.20 17.30 30.69
N GLU A 111 -1.08 17.82 29.46
CA GLU A 111 -1.32 19.25 29.17
C GLU A 111 -2.36 19.46 28.06
N PHE A 112 -3.20 20.49 28.23
CA PHE A 112 -4.14 20.95 27.20
C PHE A 112 -3.37 21.45 25.97
N LYS A 113 -3.68 20.87 24.81
CA LYS A 113 -3.03 21.18 23.51
C LYS A 113 -4.10 21.53 22.48
N PHE A 114 -3.90 22.60 21.72
CA PHE A 114 -4.68 22.88 20.50
C PHE A 114 -4.22 21.96 19.35
N MET A 115 -5.10 21.67 18.39
CA MET A 115 -4.75 20.90 17.16
C MET A 115 -4.23 19.48 17.41
N THR A 116 -4.79 18.78 18.41
CA THR A 116 -4.45 17.39 18.73
C THR A 116 -4.88 16.39 17.65
N SER A 117 -5.78 16.77 16.72
CA SER A 117 -6.22 15.89 15.63
C SER A 117 -5.05 15.54 14.70
N ALA A 118 -4.78 14.25 14.49
CA ALA A 118 -3.67 13.79 13.66
C ALA A 118 -3.83 14.09 12.15
N VAL A 119 -5.03 14.53 11.71
CA VAL A 119 -5.39 14.90 10.34
C VAL A 119 -6.15 16.22 10.39
N SER A 120 -5.67 17.22 9.65
CA SER A 120 -6.36 18.50 9.46
C SER A 120 -5.76 19.22 8.26
N ARG A 121 -6.60 19.91 7.49
CA ARG A 121 -6.16 20.85 6.43
C ARG A 121 -5.29 22.01 6.97
N GLU A 122 -5.42 22.33 8.25
CA GLU A 122 -4.74 23.45 8.89
C GLU A 122 -3.37 23.06 9.48
N LYS A 123 -2.93 21.82 9.29
CA LYS A 123 -1.58 21.39 9.67
C LYS A 123 -0.60 21.59 8.51
N PRO A 124 0.58 22.21 8.75
CA PRO A 124 1.59 22.37 7.72
C PRO A 124 2.07 20.99 7.24
N ILE A 125 2.18 20.84 5.92
CA ILE A 125 2.63 19.60 5.28
C ILE A 125 4.17 19.65 5.16
N ASP A 126 4.87 18.72 5.80
CA ASP A 126 6.33 18.63 5.71
C ASP A 126 6.77 17.82 4.47
N TYR A 127 6.72 18.47 3.31
CA TYR A 127 7.18 17.88 2.05
C TYR A 127 8.66 17.53 2.05
N ALA A 128 9.50 18.28 2.78
CA ALA A 128 10.94 17.99 2.87
C ALA A 128 11.21 16.68 3.62
N HIS A 129 10.43 16.39 4.67
CA HIS A 129 10.52 15.11 5.36
C HIS A 129 10.00 13.96 4.50
N MET A 130 8.84 14.10 3.85
CA MET A 130 8.31 13.04 2.96
C MET A 130 9.25 12.74 1.79
N ALA A 131 9.85 13.77 1.19
CA ALA A 131 10.85 13.62 0.13
C ALA A 131 12.09 12.88 0.63
N ARG A 132 12.64 13.25 1.80
CA ARG A 132 13.78 12.55 2.42
C ARG A 132 13.46 11.08 2.66
N VAL A 133 12.29 10.77 3.22
CA VAL A 133 11.85 9.39 3.45
C VAL A 133 11.79 8.61 2.14
N LEU A 134 11.19 9.18 1.08
CA LEU A 134 11.09 8.52 -0.22
C LEU A 134 12.46 8.32 -0.89
N VAL A 135 13.37 9.29 -0.78
CA VAL A 135 14.75 9.16 -1.26
C VAL A 135 15.51 8.09 -0.46
N ASP A 136 15.39 8.10 0.86
CA ASP A 136 16.01 7.09 1.73
C ASP A 136 15.53 5.68 1.40
N GLU A 137 14.24 5.51 1.07
CA GLU A 137 13.68 4.22 0.62
C GLU A 137 14.25 3.77 -0.72
N ARG A 138 14.41 4.68 -1.68
CA ARG A 138 15.03 4.33 -2.97
C ARG A 138 16.49 3.91 -2.80
N GLU A 139 17.28 4.71 -2.08
CA GLU A 139 18.72 4.48 -1.94
C GLU A 139 19.05 3.19 -1.18
N ARG A 140 18.15 2.71 -0.30
CA ARG A 140 18.30 1.41 0.37
C ARG A 140 17.82 0.21 -0.45
N GLY A 141 17.34 0.42 -1.68
CA GLY A 141 16.76 -0.63 -2.51
C GLY A 141 15.38 -1.09 -2.00
N GLY A 142 14.62 -0.19 -1.39
CA GLY A 142 13.26 -0.45 -0.92
C GLY A 142 12.28 -0.73 -2.06
N TYR A 143 11.05 -1.07 -1.69
CA TYR A 143 9.96 -1.38 -2.60
C TYR A 143 8.74 -0.50 -2.30
N PRO A 144 8.75 0.79 -2.69
CA PRO A 144 7.62 1.68 -2.47
C PRO A 144 6.45 1.30 -3.38
N ILE A 145 5.30 0.98 -2.81
CA ILE A 145 4.08 0.76 -3.58
C ILE A 145 3.31 2.08 -3.72
N TRP A 146 2.81 2.36 -4.93
CA TRP A 146 2.00 3.54 -5.21
C TRP A 146 0.58 3.12 -5.54
N VAL A 147 -0.38 3.58 -4.74
CA VAL A 147 -1.81 3.28 -4.89
C VAL A 147 -2.52 4.52 -5.42
N THR A 148 -3.02 4.47 -6.65
CA THR A 148 -3.47 5.70 -7.33
C THR A 148 -4.92 5.62 -7.81
N GLY A 149 -5.63 6.74 -7.70
CA GLY A 149 -6.96 6.93 -8.29
C GLY A 149 -6.94 7.80 -9.54
N PRO A 150 -8.03 7.79 -10.34
CA PRO A 150 -8.08 8.49 -11.61
C PRO A 150 -7.98 10.01 -11.48
N ALA A 151 -8.28 10.56 -10.30
CA ALA A 151 -8.09 11.98 -10.03
C ALA A 151 -6.62 12.43 -10.22
N LEU A 152 -5.63 11.55 -9.99
CA LEU A 152 -4.22 11.82 -10.28
C LEU A 152 -4.01 12.12 -11.78
N VAL A 153 -4.70 11.39 -12.65
CA VAL A 153 -4.62 11.58 -14.11
C VAL A 153 -5.39 12.84 -14.52
N HIS A 154 -6.60 13.04 -13.97
CA HIS A 154 -7.45 14.19 -14.30
C HIS A 154 -6.87 15.52 -13.82
N SER A 155 -6.15 15.52 -12.69
CA SER A 155 -5.54 16.70 -12.10
C SER A 155 -4.12 16.94 -12.59
N ARG A 156 -3.80 16.57 -13.84
CA ARG A 156 -2.52 16.90 -14.51
C ARG A 156 -1.24 16.41 -13.79
N ALA A 157 -1.32 15.47 -12.86
CA ALA A 157 -0.14 14.89 -12.18
C ALA A 157 0.49 13.71 -12.94
N ARG A 158 0.01 13.44 -14.16
CA ARG A 158 0.48 12.35 -15.03
C ARG A 158 1.99 12.43 -15.30
N ALA A 159 2.51 13.63 -15.56
CA ALA A 159 3.93 13.84 -15.84
C ALA A 159 4.81 13.57 -14.61
N ASP A 160 4.36 14.01 -13.42
CA ASP A 160 5.09 13.77 -12.17
C ASP A 160 5.10 12.28 -11.81
N MET A 161 3.98 11.58 -11.97
CA MET A 161 3.95 10.13 -11.74
C MET A 161 4.82 9.36 -12.74
N THR A 162 4.81 9.76 -14.01
CA THR A 162 5.72 9.21 -15.03
C THR A 162 7.19 9.42 -14.62
N TRP A 163 7.52 10.58 -14.07
CA TRP A 163 8.85 10.87 -13.54
C TRP A 163 9.21 9.97 -12.35
N PHE A 164 8.31 9.76 -11.38
CA PHE A 164 8.60 8.87 -10.25
C PHE A 164 8.85 7.42 -10.70
N VAL A 165 8.07 6.92 -11.66
CA VAL A 165 8.26 5.59 -12.27
C VAL A 165 9.63 5.50 -12.95
N ALA A 166 9.95 6.46 -13.83
CA ALA A 166 11.19 6.44 -14.61
C ALA A 166 12.46 6.54 -13.74
N HIS A 167 12.36 7.08 -12.53
CA HIS A 167 13.49 7.35 -11.64
C HIS A 167 13.54 6.43 -10.42
N GLY A 168 12.88 5.28 -10.49
CA GLY A 168 13.04 4.18 -9.53
C GLY A 168 12.37 4.42 -8.17
N PHE A 169 11.43 5.35 -8.07
CA PHE A 169 10.69 5.61 -6.83
C PHE A 169 9.43 4.75 -6.68
N VAL A 170 9.14 3.89 -7.66
CA VAL A 170 7.93 3.06 -7.72
C VAL A 170 8.34 1.60 -7.88
N GLY A 171 8.16 0.81 -6.83
CA GLY A 171 8.36 -0.64 -6.87
C GLY A 171 7.18 -1.40 -7.48
N ALA A 172 5.96 -0.89 -7.27
CA ALA A 172 4.74 -1.37 -7.94
C ALA A 172 3.66 -0.27 -7.99
N LEU A 173 2.81 -0.31 -9.02
CA LEU A 173 1.64 0.54 -9.14
C LEU A 173 0.35 -0.27 -8.91
N LEU A 174 -0.43 0.09 -7.90
CA LEU A 174 -1.75 -0.49 -7.63
C LEU A 174 -2.83 0.52 -8.01
N ALA A 175 -3.71 0.15 -8.93
CA ALA A 175 -4.75 1.04 -9.43
C ALA A 175 -5.99 0.25 -9.92
N GLY A 176 -6.95 0.96 -10.50
CA GLY A 176 -8.09 0.36 -11.20
C GLY A 176 -8.12 0.72 -12.68
N ASN A 177 -9.06 0.13 -13.42
CA ASN A 177 -9.23 0.34 -14.86
C ASN A 177 -9.22 1.82 -15.25
N ALA A 178 -9.94 2.68 -14.51
CA ALA A 178 -10.06 4.11 -14.83
C ALA A 178 -8.71 4.86 -14.89
N VAL A 179 -7.74 4.53 -14.04
CA VAL A 179 -6.42 5.19 -14.07
C VAL A 179 -5.72 4.89 -15.39
N ALA A 180 -5.64 3.60 -15.74
CA ALA A 180 -5.00 3.15 -16.96
C ALA A 180 -5.75 3.67 -18.21
N VAL A 181 -7.07 3.59 -18.23
CA VAL A 181 -7.88 4.05 -19.37
C VAL A 181 -7.66 5.54 -19.64
N HIS A 182 -7.73 6.41 -18.62
CA HIS A 182 -7.57 7.85 -18.84
C HIS A 182 -6.12 8.24 -19.11
N ASP A 183 -5.13 7.52 -18.56
CA ASP A 183 -3.72 7.72 -18.91
C ASP A 183 -3.45 7.38 -20.38
N ILE A 184 -4.05 6.30 -20.88
CA ILE A 184 -3.93 5.85 -22.26
C ILE A 184 -4.74 6.74 -23.20
N GLU A 185 -5.94 7.19 -22.81
CA GLU A 185 -6.70 8.21 -23.53
C GLU A 185 -5.85 9.47 -23.73
N ALA A 186 -5.19 9.93 -22.68
CA ALA A 186 -4.29 11.09 -22.75
C ALA A 186 -3.10 10.83 -23.68
N SER A 187 -2.53 9.62 -23.69
CA SER A 187 -1.45 9.26 -24.61
C SER A 187 -1.89 9.30 -26.08
N ILE A 188 -3.09 8.79 -26.38
CA ILE A 188 -3.54 8.56 -27.77
C ILE A 188 -4.21 9.82 -28.35
N PHE A 189 -5.00 10.52 -27.53
CA PHE A 189 -5.89 11.59 -27.98
C PHE A 189 -5.59 12.95 -27.34
N GLY A 190 -4.68 13.02 -26.37
CA GLY A 190 -4.36 14.27 -25.67
C GLY A 190 -5.48 14.77 -24.76
N THR A 191 -6.41 13.89 -24.37
CA THR A 191 -7.56 14.21 -23.52
C THR A 191 -7.69 13.27 -22.32
N THR A 192 -8.39 13.72 -21.29
CA THR A 192 -8.86 12.89 -20.19
C THR A 192 -10.36 13.11 -20.02
N LEU A 193 -11.18 12.08 -20.20
CA LEU A 193 -12.65 12.19 -20.29
C LEU A 193 -13.10 13.21 -21.35
N GLY A 194 -12.37 13.32 -22.45
CA GLY A 194 -12.66 14.29 -23.50
C GLY A 194 -12.35 15.75 -23.13
N MET A 195 -11.76 16.03 -21.97
CA MET A 195 -11.24 17.35 -21.63
C MET A 195 -9.80 17.49 -22.15
N SER A 196 -9.51 18.61 -22.80
CA SER A 196 -8.18 18.94 -23.29
C SER A 196 -7.22 19.33 -22.16
N GLY A 197 -5.94 19.49 -22.48
CA GLY A 197 -4.94 19.99 -21.54
C GLY A 197 -5.25 21.38 -20.95
N SER A 198 -6.05 22.22 -21.62
CA SER A 198 -6.52 23.52 -21.09
C SER A 198 -7.69 23.39 -20.11
N GLY A 199 -8.33 22.21 -20.02
CA GLY A 199 -9.52 21.97 -19.21
C GLY A 199 -10.84 22.18 -19.97
N GLU A 200 -10.79 22.39 -21.28
CA GLU A 200 -11.96 22.59 -22.13
C GLU A 200 -12.50 21.26 -22.66
N ALA A 201 -13.84 21.12 -22.70
CA ALA A 201 -14.46 19.95 -23.30
C ALA A 201 -14.27 19.95 -24.83
N THR A 202 -13.85 18.80 -25.37
CA THR A 202 -13.67 18.62 -26.82
C THR A 202 -14.93 18.06 -27.47
N SER A 203 -15.21 18.48 -28.71
CA SER A 203 -16.35 17.93 -29.47
C SER A 203 -16.17 16.43 -29.71
N GLY A 204 -17.15 15.62 -29.31
CA GLY A 204 -17.09 14.15 -29.38
C GLY A 204 -16.16 13.50 -28.33
N GLY A 205 -15.65 14.27 -27.37
CA GLY A 205 -14.69 13.81 -26.36
C GLY A 205 -15.21 12.66 -25.47
N HIS A 206 -16.52 12.57 -25.28
CA HIS A 206 -17.16 11.54 -24.46
C HIS A 206 -16.85 10.11 -24.93
N GLY A 207 -16.49 9.89 -26.21
CA GLY A 207 -16.19 8.57 -26.75
C GLY A 207 -14.71 8.20 -26.77
N LEU A 208 -13.81 9.11 -26.39
CA LEU A 208 -12.36 8.91 -26.57
C LEU A 208 -11.81 7.82 -25.66
N HIS A 209 -12.24 7.74 -24.40
CA HIS A 209 -11.87 6.65 -23.49
C HIS A 209 -12.33 5.28 -24.03
N MET A 210 -13.53 5.17 -24.59
CA MET A 210 -14.01 3.93 -25.21
C MET A 210 -13.15 3.51 -26.41
N ARG A 211 -12.70 4.47 -27.22
CA ARG A 211 -11.79 4.20 -28.36
C ARG A 211 -10.40 3.81 -27.87
N ALA A 212 -9.92 4.39 -26.78
CA ALA A 212 -8.66 4.02 -26.14
C ALA A 212 -8.72 2.56 -25.65
N ILE A 213 -9.78 2.20 -24.91
CA ILE A 213 -10.06 0.81 -24.50
C ILE A 213 -10.04 -0.11 -25.72
N ASN A 214 -10.79 0.21 -26.78
CA ASN A 214 -10.88 -0.64 -27.96
C ASN A 214 -9.52 -0.86 -28.65
N LYS A 215 -8.67 0.18 -28.72
CA LYS A 215 -7.31 0.07 -29.27
C LYS A 215 -6.43 -0.88 -28.45
N VAL A 216 -6.46 -0.79 -27.12
CA VAL A 216 -5.67 -1.69 -26.26
C VAL A 216 -6.21 -3.12 -26.33
N ARG A 217 -7.53 -3.30 -26.33
CA ARG A 217 -8.16 -4.62 -26.52
C ARG A 217 -7.78 -5.24 -27.86
N ALA A 218 -7.73 -4.45 -28.95
CA ALA A 218 -7.26 -4.91 -30.25
C ALA A 218 -5.77 -5.32 -30.25
N ALA A 219 -4.93 -4.66 -29.45
CA ALA A 219 -3.54 -5.05 -29.25
C ALA A 219 -3.39 -6.27 -28.30
N GLY A 220 -4.39 -6.55 -27.47
CA GLY A 220 -4.47 -7.69 -26.57
C GLY A 220 -3.88 -7.48 -25.17
N SER A 221 -3.14 -6.40 -24.93
CA SER A 221 -2.68 -5.96 -23.59
C SER A 221 -2.09 -4.55 -23.67
N ILE A 222 -1.91 -3.90 -22.53
CA ILE A 222 -1.20 -2.61 -22.43
C ILE A 222 0.24 -2.75 -22.94
N ALA A 223 0.95 -3.81 -22.53
CA ALA A 223 2.34 -4.05 -22.97
C ALA A 223 2.45 -4.16 -24.50
N LYS A 224 1.61 -4.98 -25.13
CA LYS A 224 1.58 -5.10 -26.60
C LYS A 224 1.20 -3.79 -27.30
N ALA A 225 0.34 -2.97 -26.69
CA ALA A 225 -0.02 -1.66 -27.22
C ALA A 225 1.15 -0.65 -27.14
N VAL A 226 2.01 -0.76 -26.12
CA VAL A 226 3.28 -0.02 -26.03
C VAL A 226 4.26 -0.52 -27.11
N ASP A 227 4.48 -1.83 -27.21
CA ASP A 227 5.39 -2.42 -28.20
C ASP A 227 5.01 -2.06 -29.65
N ALA A 228 3.70 -2.00 -29.94
CA ALA A 228 3.17 -1.62 -31.24
C ALA A 228 3.17 -0.10 -31.51
N GLY A 229 3.64 0.73 -30.57
CA GLY A 229 3.65 2.19 -30.69
C GLY A 229 2.27 2.84 -30.63
N VAL A 230 1.25 2.13 -30.15
CA VAL A 230 -0.10 2.70 -29.94
C VAL A 230 -0.12 3.59 -28.70
N ILE A 231 0.58 3.18 -27.64
CA ILE A 231 0.80 3.96 -26.43
C ILE A 231 2.27 4.37 -26.43
N THR A 232 2.55 5.67 -26.40
CA THR A 232 3.91 6.21 -26.60
C THR A 232 4.43 7.04 -25.44
N ASN A 233 3.59 7.34 -24.45
CA ASN A 233 3.96 8.09 -23.25
C ASN A 233 2.92 7.86 -22.13
N GLY A 234 3.23 8.31 -20.91
CA GLY A 234 2.32 8.23 -19.76
C GLY A 234 2.73 7.24 -18.70
N ILE A 235 1.86 7.09 -17.70
CA ILE A 235 2.08 6.25 -16.53
C ILE A 235 2.20 4.78 -16.96
N MET A 236 1.23 4.28 -17.73
CA MET A 236 1.22 2.87 -18.15
C MET A 236 2.38 2.56 -19.10
N HIS A 237 2.70 3.49 -20.01
CA HIS A 237 3.89 3.39 -20.86
C HIS A 237 5.17 3.32 -20.04
N ALA A 238 5.36 4.23 -19.07
CA ALA A 238 6.53 4.23 -18.21
C ALA A 238 6.62 2.94 -17.37
N CYS A 239 5.50 2.42 -16.87
CA CYS A 239 5.52 1.15 -16.14
C CYS A 239 6.03 0.01 -17.03
N VAL A 240 5.57 -0.09 -18.28
CA VAL A 240 6.04 -1.10 -19.23
C VAL A 240 7.53 -0.91 -19.56
N VAL A 241 7.93 0.31 -19.95
CA VAL A 241 9.31 0.61 -20.40
C VAL A 241 10.33 0.42 -19.28
N HIS A 242 9.98 0.75 -18.04
CA HIS A 242 10.87 0.63 -16.88
C HIS A 242 10.68 -0.68 -16.11
N GLY A 243 9.82 -1.59 -16.59
CA GLY A 243 9.58 -2.89 -15.95
C GLY A 243 8.95 -2.78 -14.54
N VAL A 244 8.22 -1.71 -14.27
CA VAL A 244 7.48 -1.53 -13.01
C VAL A 244 6.18 -2.33 -13.09
N PRO A 245 5.98 -3.34 -12.22
CA PRO A 245 4.76 -4.12 -12.22
C PRO A 245 3.57 -3.26 -11.79
N PHE A 246 2.41 -3.54 -12.39
CA PHE A 246 1.16 -2.91 -12.02
C PHE A 246 0.05 -3.93 -11.84
N VAL A 247 -0.88 -3.64 -10.92
CA VAL A 247 -2.10 -4.40 -10.72
C VAL A 247 -3.29 -3.46 -10.96
N LEU A 248 -4.11 -3.80 -11.96
CA LEU A 248 -5.35 -3.08 -12.24
C LEU A 248 -6.52 -3.92 -11.74
N THR A 249 -7.17 -3.48 -10.67
CA THR A 249 -8.32 -4.19 -10.11
C THR A 249 -9.63 -3.71 -10.73
N GLY A 250 -10.50 -4.66 -11.06
CA GLY A 250 -11.82 -4.38 -11.60
C GLY A 250 -12.74 -3.70 -10.60
N SER A 251 -13.71 -2.95 -11.10
CA SER A 251 -14.79 -2.33 -10.35
C SER A 251 -16.09 -2.41 -11.12
N ILE A 252 -17.23 -2.42 -10.41
CA ILE A 252 -18.58 -2.47 -11.01
C ILE A 252 -18.91 -1.30 -11.95
N ARG A 253 -18.08 -0.26 -11.98
CA ARG A 253 -18.23 0.92 -12.83
C ARG A 253 -17.36 0.89 -14.08
N ASP A 254 -16.59 -0.18 -14.31
CA ASP A 254 -15.57 -0.17 -15.34
C ASP A 254 -16.16 -0.24 -16.75
N ASP A 255 -15.72 0.69 -17.60
CA ASP A 255 -15.93 0.63 -19.04
C ASP A 255 -14.89 -0.28 -19.70
N GLY A 256 -15.32 -1.17 -20.60
CA GLY A 256 -14.43 -2.11 -21.29
C GLY A 256 -14.50 -3.52 -20.70
N PRO A 257 -13.63 -3.86 -19.72
CA PRO A 257 -12.42 -3.16 -19.27
C PRO A 257 -11.20 -3.38 -20.20
N LEU A 258 -10.05 -2.79 -19.87
CA LEU A 258 -8.77 -3.15 -20.49
C LEU A 258 -8.43 -4.64 -20.25
N PRO A 259 -7.71 -5.31 -21.16
CA PRO A 259 -7.39 -6.75 -21.02
C PRO A 259 -6.60 -7.10 -19.75
N ASP A 260 -5.78 -6.17 -19.27
CA ASP A 260 -4.89 -6.34 -18.11
C ASP A 260 -5.63 -6.20 -16.75
N VAL A 261 -6.93 -5.88 -16.76
CA VAL A 261 -7.72 -5.69 -15.53
C VAL A 261 -8.13 -7.04 -14.95
N VAL A 262 -7.80 -7.26 -13.68
CA VAL A 262 -8.25 -8.43 -12.91
C VAL A 262 -9.68 -8.17 -12.44
N THR A 263 -10.65 -8.80 -13.09
CA THR A 263 -12.09 -8.56 -12.82
C THR A 263 -12.63 -9.31 -11.61
N ASP A 264 -11.99 -10.42 -11.21
CA ASP A 264 -12.33 -11.10 -9.97
C ASP A 264 -11.70 -10.37 -8.78
N ASN A 265 -12.53 -9.88 -7.85
CA ASN A 265 -12.06 -9.08 -6.71
C ASN A 265 -11.18 -9.88 -5.74
N LEU A 266 -11.36 -11.20 -5.65
CA LEU A 266 -10.59 -12.04 -4.76
C LEU A 266 -9.19 -12.29 -5.36
N GLU A 267 -9.12 -12.57 -6.65
CA GLU A 267 -7.86 -12.65 -7.40
C GLU A 267 -7.13 -11.30 -7.42
N ALA A 268 -7.86 -10.20 -7.62
CA ALA A 268 -7.32 -8.85 -7.60
C ALA A 268 -6.70 -8.52 -6.23
N GLN A 269 -7.37 -8.89 -5.13
CA GLN A 269 -6.80 -8.74 -3.79
C GLN A 269 -5.54 -9.60 -3.61
N VAL A 270 -5.51 -10.83 -4.13
CA VAL A 270 -4.31 -11.69 -4.08
C VAL A 270 -3.15 -11.03 -4.84
N ALA A 271 -3.39 -10.54 -6.06
CA ALA A 271 -2.39 -9.86 -6.87
C ALA A 271 -1.87 -8.58 -6.19
N MET A 272 -2.75 -7.76 -5.59
CA MET A 272 -2.31 -6.61 -4.78
C MET A 272 -1.48 -7.05 -3.57
N ARG A 273 -1.89 -8.13 -2.89
CA ARG A 273 -1.23 -8.63 -1.69
C ARG A 273 0.18 -9.11 -1.97
N GLU A 274 0.44 -9.71 -3.14
CA GLU A 274 1.79 -10.08 -3.57
C GLU A 274 2.75 -8.89 -3.52
N HIS A 275 2.29 -7.68 -3.84
CA HIS A 275 3.09 -6.46 -3.74
C HIS A 275 3.07 -5.87 -2.32
N ALA A 276 1.95 -5.92 -1.61
CA ALA A 276 1.83 -5.40 -0.25
C ALA A 276 2.78 -6.10 0.74
N VAL A 277 2.99 -7.42 0.62
CA VAL A 277 3.94 -8.15 1.49
C VAL A 277 5.41 -7.80 1.23
N LYS A 278 5.73 -7.28 0.05
CA LYS A 278 7.07 -6.78 -0.31
C LYS A 278 7.26 -5.30 0.03
N ALA A 279 6.16 -4.58 0.32
CA ALA A 279 6.17 -3.14 0.44
C ALA A 279 7.05 -2.68 1.61
N THR A 280 7.90 -1.70 1.34
CA THR A 280 8.74 -1.06 2.36
C THR A 280 8.28 0.36 2.70
N MET A 281 7.40 0.90 1.85
CA MET A 281 6.72 2.18 1.95
C MET A 281 5.46 2.12 1.08
N ALA A 282 4.43 2.88 1.45
CA ALA A 282 3.22 3.02 0.64
C ALA A 282 2.86 4.50 0.42
N VAL A 283 2.54 4.87 -0.82
CA VAL A 283 2.03 6.20 -1.19
C VAL A 283 0.66 6.03 -1.82
N MET A 284 -0.38 6.50 -1.15
CA MET A 284 -1.77 6.31 -1.53
C MET A 284 -2.39 7.67 -1.89
N ILE A 285 -2.85 7.83 -3.14
CA ILE A 285 -3.24 9.14 -3.68
C ILE A 285 -4.59 9.06 -4.37
N ALA A 286 -5.52 9.87 -3.87
CA ALA A 286 -6.82 10.17 -4.46
C ALA A 286 -7.66 8.94 -4.81
N THR A 287 -7.64 7.92 -3.95
CA THR A 287 -8.44 6.71 -4.10
C THR A 287 -8.83 6.11 -2.76
N ALA A 288 -10.08 6.32 -2.33
CA ALA A 288 -10.54 5.74 -1.07
C ALA A 288 -10.55 4.20 -1.11
N LEU A 289 -11.12 3.60 -2.17
CA LEU A 289 -11.32 2.15 -2.25
C LEU A 289 -9.99 1.38 -2.26
N HIS A 290 -9.07 1.72 -3.18
CA HIS A 290 -7.81 0.99 -3.28
C HIS A 290 -6.87 1.30 -2.11
N ALA A 291 -6.89 2.52 -1.57
CA ALA A 291 -6.08 2.85 -0.41
C ALA A 291 -6.53 2.05 0.83
N ILE A 292 -7.85 1.96 1.08
CA ILE A 292 -8.38 1.17 2.20
C ILE A 292 -8.07 -0.32 2.01
N ALA A 293 -8.27 -0.84 0.79
CA ALA A 293 -7.94 -2.22 0.49
C ALA A 293 -6.46 -2.52 0.75
N THR A 294 -5.56 -1.64 0.27
CA THR A 294 -4.11 -1.77 0.46
C THR A 294 -3.72 -1.66 1.93
N GLY A 295 -4.26 -0.68 2.67
CA GLY A 295 -4.01 -0.53 4.11
C GLY A 295 -4.33 -1.78 4.91
N ASN A 296 -5.42 -2.49 4.59
CA ASN A 296 -5.77 -3.76 5.26
C ASN A 296 -4.76 -4.90 4.97
N MET A 297 -3.95 -4.78 3.92
CA MET A 297 -2.94 -5.77 3.53
C MET A 297 -1.53 -5.41 4.00
N LEU A 298 -1.31 -4.18 4.47
CA LEU A 298 -0.01 -3.69 4.89
C LEU A 298 0.25 -3.97 6.37
N PRO A 299 1.47 -4.42 6.73
CA PRO A 299 1.94 -4.33 8.10
C PRO A 299 2.27 -2.89 8.48
N ALA A 300 2.32 -2.61 9.78
CA ALA A 300 2.85 -1.36 10.35
C ALA A 300 4.38 -1.38 10.51
N PHE A 301 5.06 -2.31 9.83
CA PHE A 301 6.50 -2.46 9.95
C PHE A 301 7.10 -3.16 8.73
N VAL A 302 8.39 -2.98 8.56
CA VAL A 302 9.23 -3.71 7.61
C VAL A 302 10.23 -4.54 8.42
N THR A 303 10.39 -5.81 8.05
CA THR A 303 11.49 -6.64 8.55
C THR A 303 12.67 -6.52 7.59
N GLU A 304 13.76 -5.95 8.08
CA GLU A 304 15.00 -5.77 7.32
C GLU A 304 15.75 -7.11 7.16
N GLN A 305 16.74 -7.14 6.27
CA GLN A 305 17.53 -8.35 6.00
C GLN A 305 18.29 -8.87 7.24
N ASP A 306 18.67 -7.98 8.15
CA ASP A 306 19.32 -8.31 9.43
C ASP A 306 18.33 -8.74 10.52
N GLY A 307 17.04 -8.80 10.21
CA GLY A 307 15.97 -9.15 11.14
C GLY A 307 15.50 -7.98 12.01
N SER A 308 16.11 -6.79 11.92
CA SER A 308 15.61 -5.60 12.60
C SER A 308 14.26 -5.17 12.04
N LEU A 309 13.47 -4.49 12.87
CA LEU A 309 12.17 -3.97 12.46
C LEU A 309 12.23 -2.45 12.39
N ARG A 310 11.56 -1.88 11.41
CA ARG A 310 11.30 -0.44 11.33
C ARG A 310 9.86 -0.18 10.96
N GLU A 311 9.42 1.04 11.16
CA GLU A 311 8.12 1.50 10.70
C GLU A 311 8.01 1.42 9.16
N LEU A 312 6.81 1.08 8.66
CA LEU A 312 6.47 1.13 7.24
C LEU A 312 5.86 2.52 6.96
N PRO A 313 6.60 3.45 6.33
CA PRO A 313 6.09 4.79 6.09
C PRO A 313 4.91 4.72 5.12
N THR A 314 3.79 5.29 5.52
CA THR A 314 2.61 5.41 4.66
C THR A 314 2.30 6.88 4.42
N ILE A 315 2.11 7.29 3.18
CA ILE A 315 1.62 8.63 2.83
C ILE A 315 0.22 8.46 2.26
N CYS A 316 -0.77 9.11 2.85
CA CYS A 316 -2.13 9.16 2.34
C CYS A 316 -2.47 10.58 1.91
N VAL A 317 -2.85 10.74 0.65
CA VAL A 317 -3.22 12.02 0.06
C VAL A 317 -4.63 11.95 -0.50
N ASP A 318 -5.52 12.79 -0.01
CA ASP A 318 -6.86 12.94 -0.59
C ASP A 318 -7.38 14.36 -0.36
N SER A 319 -8.26 14.85 -1.24
CA SER A 319 -8.90 16.16 -1.03
C SER A 319 -9.93 16.12 0.09
N SER A 320 -10.42 14.92 0.42
CA SER A 320 -11.38 14.64 1.48
C SER A 320 -10.67 14.22 2.77
N GLU A 321 -10.88 14.98 3.84
CA GLU A 321 -10.41 14.63 5.19
C GLU A 321 -10.94 13.26 5.63
N PHE A 322 -12.16 12.89 5.21
CA PHE A 322 -12.77 11.62 5.56
C PHE A 322 -11.93 10.42 5.12
N VAL A 323 -11.37 10.46 3.91
CA VAL A 323 -10.56 9.35 3.38
C VAL A 323 -9.27 9.22 4.18
N VAL A 324 -8.60 10.35 4.44
CA VAL A 324 -7.35 10.38 5.20
C VAL A 324 -7.56 9.89 6.64
N SER A 325 -8.63 10.33 7.31
CA SER A 325 -8.99 9.87 8.65
C SER A 325 -9.31 8.38 8.67
N LYS A 326 -10.08 7.87 7.69
CA LYS A 326 -10.41 6.44 7.61
C LYS A 326 -9.19 5.52 7.47
N LEU A 327 -8.13 5.98 6.80
CA LEU A 327 -6.89 5.19 6.69
C LEU A 327 -6.08 5.21 7.97
N LYS A 328 -6.06 6.34 8.69
CA LYS A 328 -5.42 6.42 10.02
C LYS A 328 -6.12 5.54 11.04
N ASP A 329 -7.46 5.54 11.05
CA ASP A 329 -8.28 4.79 12.02
C ASP A 329 -8.12 3.27 11.89
N ARG A 330 -7.58 2.76 10.78
CA ARG A 330 -7.34 1.33 10.53
C ARG A 330 -5.96 0.85 11.00
N GLY A 331 -5.44 1.42 12.09
CA GLY A 331 -4.16 1.03 12.67
C GLY A 331 -2.94 1.53 11.89
N THR A 332 -3.11 2.39 10.88
CA THR A 332 -1.99 3.03 10.16
C THR A 332 -1.54 4.28 10.93
N HIS A 333 -1.16 4.10 12.19
CA HIS A 333 -0.69 5.20 13.06
C HIS A 333 0.56 5.90 12.50
N GLN A 334 1.26 5.23 11.58
CA GLN A 334 2.48 5.66 10.90
C GLN A 334 2.22 6.39 9.56
N ALA A 335 1.00 6.89 9.35
CA ALA A 335 0.62 7.57 8.12
C ALA A 335 0.82 9.10 8.16
N PHE A 336 1.54 9.65 7.19
CA PHE A 336 1.45 11.05 6.80
C PHE A 336 0.09 11.28 6.13
N GLY A 337 -0.83 11.92 6.85
CA GLY A 337 -2.13 12.28 6.30
C GLY A 337 -2.07 13.67 5.69
N VAL A 338 -2.23 13.76 4.36
CA VAL A 338 -2.15 15.01 3.61
C VAL A 338 -3.49 15.30 2.96
N VAL A 339 -4.12 16.40 3.38
CA VAL A 339 -5.42 16.81 2.83
C VAL A 339 -5.20 17.88 1.77
N THR A 340 -5.09 17.47 0.51
CA THR A 340 -4.83 18.37 -0.62
C THR A 340 -5.23 17.69 -1.95
N ASN A 341 -5.24 18.42 -3.07
CA ASN A 341 -5.46 17.81 -4.38
C ASN A 341 -4.25 16.95 -4.80
N ALA A 342 -4.45 15.99 -5.72
CA ALA A 342 -3.35 15.15 -6.20
C ALA A 342 -2.30 15.95 -7.01
N GLN A 343 -2.72 16.99 -7.74
CA GLN A 343 -1.84 17.82 -8.56
C GLN A 343 -0.74 18.49 -7.75
N ASP A 344 -1.13 19.29 -6.77
CA ASP A 344 -0.27 20.13 -5.96
C ASP A 344 0.64 19.25 -5.12
N PHE A 345 0.10 18.16 -4.55
CA PHE A 345 0.91 17.18 -3.83
C PHE A 345 2.03 16.61 -4.71
N MET A 346 1.68 16.09 -5.90
CA MET A 346 2.64 15.41 -6.76
C MET A 346 3.73 16.38 -7.26
N HIS A 347 3.32 17.58 -7.67
CA HIS A 347 4.24 18.61 -8.15
C HIS A 347 5.20 19.09 -7.04
N VAL A 348 4.66 19.39 -5.85
CA VAL A 348 5.47 19.85 -4.72
C VAL A 348 6.36 18.73 -4.20
N LEU A 349 5.84 17.49 -4.07
CA LEU A 349 6.66 16.35 -3.63
C LEU A 349 7.84 16.14 -4.59
N ARG A 350 7.60 16.13 -5.91
CA ARG A 350 8.67 16.00 -6.90
C ARG A 350 9.72 17.09 -6.73
N LEU A 351 9.32 18.35 -6.59
CA LEU A 351 10.26 19.46 -6.37
C LEU A 351 11.15 19.23 -5.14
N TYR A 352 10.58 18.76 -4.03
CA TYR A 352 11.35 18.48 -2.82
C TYR A 352 12.25 17.24 -2.96
N VAL A 353 11.82 16.22 -3.71
CA VAL A 353 12.66 15.06 -4.04
C VAL A 353 13.84 15.49 -4.90
N GLU A 354 13.63 16.27 -5.95
CA GLU A 354 14.72 16.79 -6.80
C GLU A 354 15.73 17.62 -6.00
N ARG A 355 15.24 18.44 -5.06
CA ARG A 355 16.10 19.21 -4.14
C ARG A 355 16.90 18.32 -3.20
N ASP A 356 16.29 17.28 -2.64
CA ASP A 356 16.97 16.35 -1.74
C ASP A 356 18.04 15.54 -2.48
N LEU A 357 17.74 15.09 -3.71
CA LEU A 357 18.73 14.47 -4.60
C LEU A 357 19.91 15.39 -4.90
N ALA A 358 19.63 16.66 -5.25
CA ALA A 358 20.65 17.66 -5.53
C ALA A 358 21.54 17.91 -4.29
N ALA A 359 20.93 18.02 -3.11
CA ALA A 359 21.63 18.26 -1.85
C ALA A 359 22.56 17.08 -1.47
N ARG A 360 22.21 15.85 -1.87
CA ARG A 360 23.01 14.64 -1.66
C ARG A 360 24.05 14.39 -2.75
N GLY A 361 24.11 15.23 -3.79
CA GLY A 361 24.97 15.02 -4.96
C GLY A 361 24.57 13.80 -5.80
N LEU A 362 23.34 13.30 -5.63
CA LEU A 362 22.79 12.22 -6.45
C LEU A 362 22.34 12.78 -7.80
N PRO A 363 22.34 11.97 -8.88
CA PRO A 363 21.83 12.41 -10.17
C PRO A 363 20.41 12.93 -10.01
N VAL A 364 20.17 14.19 -10.42
CA VAL A 364 18.85 14.79 -10.53
C VAL A 364 18.40 14.59 -11.97
N PRO A 365 17.49 13.63 -12.23
CA PRO A 365 17.07 13.34 -13.58
C PRO A 365 16.19 14.47 -14.10
N LYS A 366 16.52 14.99 -15.28
CA LYS A 366 15.82 16.12 -15.91
C LYS A 366 14.48 15.71 -16.51
#